data_AF-A0A2S7K920-F1
#
_entry.id   AF-A0A2S7K920-F1
#
_cell.length_a   1.000
_cell.length_b   1.000
_cell.length_c   1.000
_cell.angle_alpha   90.00
_cell.angle_beta   90.00
_cell.angle_gamma   90.00
#
_symmetry.space_group_name_H-M   'P 1'
#
loop_
_entity.id
_entity.type
_entity.pdbx_description
1 polymer ?
#
loop_
_entity_poly.entity_id
_entity_poly.type
_entity_poly.pdbx_seq_one_letter_code
_entity_poly.pdbx_strand_id
1 'polypeptide(L)' 'MNKEEWAEWEKLYKDYEEKRQAYESALSHIGGAFSEMARHYDRDKFDQNGFVREADTHEAFLKARAKLHAFIETHVSKA' A
#
# COMPACT_ATOMS: atom_id res chain seq x y z
N MET A 1 -24.88 -6.50 -6.91
CA MET A 1 -24.11 -7.43 -6.07
C MET A 1 -25.00 -8.26 -5.17
N ASN A 2 -24.80 -9.57 -5.14
CA ASN A 2 -25.45 -10.52 -4.24
C ASN A 2 -24.70 -10.62 -2.89
N LYS A 3 -25.23 -11.40 -1.94
CA LYS A 3 -24.66 -11.52 -0.58
C LYS A 3 -23.25 -12.11 -0.55
N GLU A 4 -22.94 -13.00 -1.48
CA GLU A 4 -21.61 -13.65 -1.59
C GLU A 4 -20.59 -12.67 -2.17
N GLU A 5 -20.96 -11.91 -3.20
CA GLU A 5 -20.15 -10.85 -3.80
C GLU A 5 -19.85 -9.74 -2.78
N TRP A 6 -20.79 -9.40 -1.89
CA TRP A 6 -20.54 -8.46 -0.80
C TRP A 6 -19.52 -8.97 0.21
N ALA A 7 -19.58 -10.25 0.58
CA ALA A 7 -18.61 -10.85 1.49
C ALA A 7 -17.20 -10.93 0.86
N GLU A 8 -17.12 -11.15 -0.45
CA GLU A 8 -15.86 -11.13 -1.19
C GLU A 8 -15.29 -9.71 -1.32
N TRP A 9 -16.15 -8.71 -1.57
CA TRP A 9 -15.77 -7.30 -1.53
C TRP A 9 -15.21 -6.88 -0.17
N GLU A 10 -15.84 -7.26 0.94
CA GLU A 10 -15.34 -6.95 2.28
C GLU A 10 -13.95 -7.53 2.54
N LYS A 11 -13.68 -8.75 2.06
CA LYS A 11 -12.35 -9.36 2.15
C LYS A 11 -11.32 -8.59 1.34
N LEU A 12 -11.65 -8.24 0.09
CA LEU A 12 -10.76 -7.48 -0.79
C LEU A 12 -10.51 -6.07 -0.26
N TYR A 13 -11.54 -5.43 0.30
CA TYR A 13 -11.45 -4.12 0.92
C TYR A 13 -10.57 -4.15 2.17
N LYS A 14 -10.70 -5.18 3.01
CA LYS A 14 -9.84 -5.38 4.18
C LYS A 14 -8.37 -5.57 3.78
N ASP A 15 -8.09 -6.41 2.77
CA ASP A 15 -6.73 -6.59 2.24
C ASP A 15 -6.17 -5.27 1.68
N TYR A 16 -6.96 -4.53 0.91
CA TYR A 16 -6.61 -3.19 0.43
C TYR A 16 -6.21 -2.25 1.59
N GLU A 17 -7.01 -2.20 2.64
CA GLU A 17 -6.78 -1.31 3.78
C GLU A 17 -5.53 -1.70 4.58
N GLU A 18 -5.30 -3.00 4.79
CA GLU A 18 -4.08 -3.50 5.43
C GLU A 18 -2.82 -3.13 4.62
N LYS A 19 -2.86 -3.28 3.29
CA LYS A 19 -1.73 -2.89 2.42
C LYS A 19 -1.54 -1.38 2.35
N ARG A 20 -2.63 -0.59 2.37
CA ARG A 20 -2.58 0.88 2.43
C ARG A 20 -1.86 1.35 3.68
N GLN A 21 -2.24 0.82 4.85
CA GLN A 21 -1.60 1.18 6.13
C GLN A 21 -0.13 0.76 6.18
N ALA A 22 0.23 -0.40 5.62
CA ALA A 22 1.62 -0.84 5.53
C ALA A 22 2.47 0.11 4.65
N TYR A 23 1.92 0.56 3.52
CA TYR A 23 2.57 1.53 2.65
C TYR A 23 2.72 2.92 3.31
N GLU A 24 1.67 3.42 3.97
CA GLU A 24 1.72 4.69 4.72
C GLU A 24 2.75 4.65 5.86
N SER A 25 2.88 3.50 6.54
CA SER A 25 3.90 3.29 7.57
C SER A 25 5.33 3.30 7.00
N ALA A 26 5.53 2.70 5.83
CA ALA A 26 6.81 2.70 5.12
C ALA A 26 7.18 4.11 4.62
N LEU A 27 6.21 4.87 4.10
CA LEU A 27 6.39 6.27 3.70
C LEU A 27 6.76 7.17 4.89
N SER A 28 6.10 6.98 6.03
CA SER A 28 6.40 7.74 7.26
C SER A 28 7.84 7.49 7.75
N HIS A 29 8.33 6.25 7.66
CA HIS A 29 9.73 5.92 7.96
C HIS A 29 10.71 6.62 7.02
N ILE A 30 10.41 6.68 5.72
CA ILE A 30 11.24 7.39 4.74
C ILE A 30 11.24 8.90 5.00
N GLY A 31 10.07 9.51 5.23
CA GLY A 31 9.95 10.95 5.53
C GLY A 31 10.69 11.36 6.81
N GLY A 32 10.62 10.54 7.86
CA GLY A 32 11.40 10.71 9.09
C GLY A 32 12.90 10.58 8.85
N ALA A 33 13.32 9.53 8.12
CA ALA A 33 14.72 9.29 7.77
C ALA A 33 15.32 10.42 6.91
N PHE A 34 14.56 11.00 5.97
CA PHE A 34 14.99 12.17 5.19
C PHE A 34 15.18 13.42 6.07
N SER A 35 14.29 13.65 7.04
CA SER A 35 14.39 14.79 7.96
C SER A 35 15.60 14.67 8.90
N GLU A 36 15.91 13.46 9.36
CA GLU A 36 17.11 13.19 10.16
C GLU A 36 18.39 13.20 9.31
N MET A 37 18.37 12.65 8.09
CA MET A 37 19.48 12.74 7.13
C MET A 37 19.81 14.18 6.75
N ALA A 38 18.81 15.05 6.58
CA ALA A 38 19.04 16.46 6.27
C ALA A 38 19.73 17.22 7.42
N ARG A 39 19.58 16.74 8.68
CA ARG A 39 20.26 17.32 9.85
C ARG A 39 21.64 16.70 10.11
N HIS A 40 21.83 15.43 9.75
CA HIS A 40 23.05 14.66 10.01
C HIS A 40 23.50 13.90 8.76
N TYR A 41 23.81 14.63 7.67
CA TYR A 41 24.12 14.05 6.37
C TYR A 41 25.32 13.08 6.45
N ASP A 42 25.00 11.80 6.56
CA ASP A 42 25.93 10.68 6.64
C ASP A 42 25.62 9.74 5.48
N ARG A 43 26.49 9.76 4.46
CA ARG A 43 26.29 9.08 3.17
C ARG A 43 26.16 7.56 3.34
N ASP A 44 26.71 7.00 4.42
CA ASP A 44 26.68 5.57 4.73
C ASP A 44 25.41 5.14 5.50
N LYS A 45 24.59 6.10 5.96
CA LYS A 45 23.28 5.85 6.57
C LYS A 45 22.12 5.95 5.58
N PHE A 46 22.40 6.08 4.28
CA PHE A 46 21.37 6.00 3.26
C PHE A 46 20.74 4.61 3.32
N ASP A 47 19.64 4.48 4.05
CA ASP A 47 18.99 3.21 4.35
C ASP A 47 18.36 2.65 3.07
N GLN A 48 19.18 2.00 2.25
CA GLN A 48 18.75 1.30 1.04
C GLN A 48 17.64 0.28 1.36
N ASN A 49 17.58 -0.24 2.59
CA ASN A 49 16.53 -1.17 3.00
C ASN A 49 15.17 -0.49 3.20
N GLY A 50 15.15 0.78 3.61
CA GLY A 50 13.92 1.58 3.74
C GLY A 50 13.23 1.81 2.39
N PHE A 51 14.01 2.12 1.35
CA PHE A 51 13.51 2.30 -0.01
C PHE A 51 13.04 0.99 -0.65
N VAL A 52 13.76 -0.12 -0.44
CA VAL A 52 13.32 -1.44 -0.91
C VAL A 52 12.01 -1.84 -0.23
N ARG A 53 11.88 -1.60 1.08
CA ARG A 53 10.65 -1.90 1.83
C ARG A 53 9.47 -1.02 1.40
N GLU A 54 9.68 0.25 1.06
CA GLU A 54 8.63 1.08 0.47
C GLU A 54 8.22 0.57 -0.90
N ALA A 55 9.18 0.26 -1.79
CA ALA A 55 8.87 -0.29 -3.10
C ALA A 55 8.05 -1.59 -3.00
N ASP A 56 8.41 -2.50 -2.09
CA ASP A 56 7.69 -3.76 -1.86
C ASP A 56 6.27 -3.52 -1.32
N THR A 57 6.12 -2.62 -0.35
CA THR A 57 4.80 -2.29 0.23
C THR A 57 3.92 -1.51 -0.73
N HIS A 58 4.51 -0.65 -1.56
CA HIS A 58 3.84 0.08 -2.63
C HIS A 58 3.35 -0.87 -3.73
N GLU A 59 4.18 -1.80 -4.19
CA GLU A 59 3.76 -2.80 -5.18
C GLU A 59 2.62 -3.69 -4.63
N ALA A 60 2.72 -4.11 -3.36
CA ALA A 60 1.66 -4.87 -2.70
C ALA A 60 0.35 -4.08 -2.62
N PHE A 61 0.41 -2.79 -2.29
CA PHE A 61 -0.75 -1.89 -2.28
C PHE A 61 -1.37 -1.74 -3.68
N LEU A 62 -0.56 -1.53 -4.72
CA LEU A 62 -1.04 -1.41 -6.10
C LEU A 62 -1.74 -2.69 -6.57
N LYS A 63 -1.19 -3.88 -6.23
CA LYS A 63 -1.82 -5.17 -6.52
C LYS A 63 -3.17 -5.32 -5.81
N ALA A 64 -3.25 -4.98 -4.53
CA ALA A 64 -4.51 -5.04 -3.77
C ALA A 64 -5.56 -4.07 -4.34
N ARG A 65 -5.14 -2.84 -4.67
CA ARG A 65 -6.00 -1.83 -5.33
C ARG A 65 -6.50 -2.32 -6.69
N ALA A 66 -5.65 -2.90 -7.52
CA ALA A 66 -6.02 -3.41 -8.84
C ALA A 66 -7.05 -4.55 -8.74
N LYS A 67 -6.88 -5.46 -7.77
CA LYS A 67 -7.85 -6.54 -7.50
C LYS A 67 -9.21 -5.98 -7.07
N LEU A 68 -9.22 -5.03 -6.14
CA LEU A 68 -10.46 -4.39 -5.69
C LEU A 68 -11.14 -3.63 -6.84
N HIS A 69 -10.38 -2.91 -7.66
CA HIS A 69 -10.91 -2.18 -8.82
C HIS A 69 -11.53 -3.12 -9.86
N ALA A 70 -10.81 -4.19 -10.24
CA ALA A 70 -11.30 -5.16 -11.20
C ALA A 70 -12.59 -5.85 -10.72
N PHE A 71 -12.68 -6.14 -9.41
CA PHE A 71 -13.88 -6.67 -8.80
C PHE A 71 -15.05 -5.67 -8.88
N ILE A 72 -14.81 -4.39 -8.56
CA ILE A 72 -15.83 -3.32 -8.67
C ILE A 72 -16.27 -3.13 -10.14
N GLU A 73 -15.35 -3.08 -11.10
CA GLU A 73 -15.70 -2.96 -12.52
C GLU A 73 -16.55 -4.12 -13.02
N THR A 74 -16.24 -5.34 -12.58
CA THR A 74 -16.94 -6.55 -13.01
C THR A 74 -18.34 -6.65 -12.42
N HIS A 75 -18.51 -6.29 -11.15
CA HIS A 75 -19.73 -6.57 -10.37
C HIS A 75 -20.58 -5.33 -10.01
N VAL A 76 -20.01 -4.13 -10.08
CA VAL A 76 -20.68 -2.86 -9.75
C VAL A 76 -20.87 -1.98 -10.98
N SER A 77 -19.86 -1.85 -11.85
CA SER A 77 -19.95 -0.94 -13.02
C SER A 77 -20.77 -1.49 -14.19
N LYS A 78 -21.19 -2.77 -14.15
CA LYS A 78 -22.09 -3.39 -15.14
C LYS A 78 -23.57 -3.40 -14.73
N ALA A 79 -23.93 -2.76 -13.60
CA ALA A 79 -25.30 -2.52 -13.18
C ALA A 79 -25.80 -1.16 -13.71
#